data_AF-F4QTG3-F1
#
_entry.id   AF-F4QTG3-F1
#
_cell.length_a   1.000
_cell.length_b   1.000
_cell.length_c   1.000
_cell.angle_alpha   90.00
_cell.angle_beta   90.00
_cell.angle_gamma   90.00
#
_symmetry.space_group_name_H-M   'P 1'
#
loop_
_entity.id
_entity.type
_entity.pdbx_description
1 polymer ?
#
loop_
_entity_poly.entity_id
_entity_poly.type
_entity_poly.pdbx_seq_one_letter_code
_entity_poly.pdbx_strand_id
1 'polypeptide(L)' 'MSQSDIALAVLVIFTASFCGICAWALWPANRERLKSYGLIPLNEDKNHD' A
#
# COMPACT_ATOMS: atom_id res chain seq x y z
N MET A 1 12.97 24.99 -14.72
CA MET A 1 11.79 24.33 -14.12
C MET A 1 11.48 25.06 -12.83
N SER A 2 10.28 25.61 -12.69
CA SER A 2 9.89 26.38 -11.51
C SER A 2 9.70 25.47 -10.29
N GLN A 3 9.73 26.03 -9.08
CA GLN A 3 9.43 25.29 -7.85
C GLN A 3 8.04 24.63 -7.90
N SER A 4 7.07 25.30 -8.51
CA SER A 4 5.72 24.80 -8.73
C SER A 4 5.69 23.59 -9.66
N ASP A 5 6.49 23.60 -10.72
CA ASP A 5 6.60 22.47 -11.66
C ASP A 5 7.19 21.23 -10.97
N ILE A 6 8.19 21.44 -10.09
CA ILE A 6 8.81 20.35 -9.30
C ILE A 6 7.80 19.78 -8.30
N ALA A 7 7.08 20.64 -7.57
CA ALA A 7 6.06 20.21 -6.62
C ALA A 7 4.94 19.42 -7.29
N LEU A 8 4.47 19.88 -8.46
CA LEU A 8 3.45 19.19 -9.24
C LEU A 8 3.96 17.83 -9.75
N ALA A 9 5.19 17.77 -10.27
CA ALA A 9 5.78 16.52 -10.74
C ALA A 9 5.91 15.48 -9.61
N VAL A 10 6.39 15.89 -8.44
CA VAL A 10 6.49 15.02 -7.26
C VAL A 10 5.12 14.51 -6.83
N LEU A 11 4.12 15.40 -6.77
CA LEU A 11 2.76 15.02 -6.40
C LEU A 11 2.19 13.99 -7.38
N VAL A 12 2.33 14.23 -8.68
CA VAL A 12 1.82 13.32 -9.72
C VAL A 12 2.52 11.96 -9.64
N ILE A 13 3.84 11.93 -9.50
CA ILE A 13 4.61 10.68 -9.38
C ILE A 13 4.19 9.89 -8.14
N PHE A 14 4.05 10.58 -7.00
CA PHE A 14 3.60 9.95 -5.76
C PHE A 14 2.19 9.36 -5.90
N THR A 15 1.24 10.15 -6.40
CA THR A 15 -0.14 9.71 -6.61
C THR A 15 -0.22 8.56 -7.60
N ALA A 16 0.51 8.62 -8.71
CA ALA A 16 0.55 7.55 -9.71
C ALA A 16 1.13 6.25 -9.11
N SER A 17 2.19 6.36 -8.31
CA SER A 17 2.79 5.21 -7.61
C SER A 17 1.80 4.58 -6.63
N PHE A 18 1.11 5.40 -5.85
CA PHE A 18 0.07 4.94 -4.92
C PHE A 18 -1.08 4.24 -5.64
N CYS A 19 -1.62 4.83 -6.71
CA CYS A 19 -2.67 4.22 -7.51
C CYS A 19 -2.21 2.89 -8.14
N GLY A 20 -0.96 2.82 -8.61
CA GLY A 20 -0.37 1.58 -9.12
C GLY A 20 -0.32 0.47 -8.06
N ILE A 21 0.08 0.81 -6.83
CA ILE A 21 0.08 -0.12 -5.70
C ILE A 21 -1.35 -0.57 -5.36
N CYS A 22 -2.31 0.35 -5.30
CA CYS A 22 -3.71 0.01 -5.05
C CYS A 22 -4.28 -0.91 -6.12
N ALA A 23 -4.02 -0.62 -7.40
CA ALA A 23 -4.45 -1.46 -8.51
C ALA A 23 -3.82 -2.86 -8.44
N TRP A 24 -2.52 -2.94 -8.14
CA TRP A 24 -1.82 -4.22 -7.93
C TRP A 24 -2.40 -5.00 -6.75
N ALA A 25 -2.65 -4.33 -5.62
CA ALA A 25 -3.17 -4.94 -4.40
C ALA A 25 -4.61 -5.47 -4.59
N LEU A 26 -5.45 -4.75 -5.33
CA LEU A 26 -6.83 -5.12 -5.58
C LEU A 26 -7.01 -6.08 -6.77
N TRP A 27 -5.97 -6.29 -7.57
CA TRP A 27 -5.97 -7.28 -8.65
C TRP A 27 -6.28 -8.68 -8.10
N PRO A 28 -7.12 -9.50 -8.78
CA PRO A 28 -7.59 -10.78 -8.25
C PRO A 28 -6.47 -11.71 -7.79
N ALA A 29 -5.37 -11.82 -8.54
CA ALA A 29 -4.22 -12.67 -8.20
C ALA A 29 -3.48 -12.26 -6.91
N ASN A 30 -3.56 -10.98 -6.53
CA ASN A 30 -2.85 -10.41 -5.38
C ASN A 30 -3.78 -10.20 -4.19
N ARG A 31 -5.07 -9.99 -4.46
CA ARG A 31 -6.10 -9.81 -3.44
C ARG A 31 -6.22 -11.01 -2.51
N GLU A 32 -6.12 -12.23 -3.04
CA GLU A 32 -6.16 -13.45 -2.21
C GLU A 32 -4.91 -13.58 -1.32
N ARG A 33 -3.74 -13.23 -1.85
CA ARG A 33 -2.49 -13.18 -1.09
C ARG A 33 -2.57 -12.16 0.05
N LEU A 34 -3.07 -10.96 -0.22
CA LEU A 34 -3.28 -9.93 0.79
C LEU A 34 -4.29 -10.35 1.86
N LYS A 35 -5.38 -11.01 1.48
CA LYS A 35 -6.31 -11.61 2.45
C LYS A 35 -5.64 -12.65 3.34
N SER A 36 -4.77 -13.50 2.78
CA SER A 36 -4.04 -14.47 3.61
C SER A 36 -3.11 -13.81 4.62
N TYR A 37 -2.53 -12.65 4.31
CA TYR A 37 -1.71 -11.88 5.26
C TYR A 37 -2.56 -11.23 6.36
N GLY A 38 -3.77 -10.77 6.05
CA GLY A 38 -4.71 -10.25 7.06
C GLY A 38 -5.36 -11.32 7.94
N LEU A 39 -5.26 -12.60 7.55
CA LEU A 39 -5.74 -13.75 8.33
C LEU A 39 -4.66 -14.36 9.21
N ILE A 40 -3.42 -13.89 9.15
CA ILE A 40 -2.41 -14.27 10.15
C ILE A 40 -2.92 -13.69 11.47
N PRO A 41 -3.34 -14.53 12.42
CA PRO A 41 -3.73 -14.02 13.72
C PRO A 41 -2.53 -13.23 14.24
N LEU A 42 -2.76 -11.94 14.57
CA LEU A 42 -1.82 -11.24 15.41
C LEU A 42 -1.64 -12.16 16.61
N ASN A 43 -0.45 -12.71 16.79
CA ASN A 43 -0.09 -13.37 18.02
C ASN A 43 -0.03 -12.23 19.04
N GLU A 44 -1.20 -11.80 19.49
CA GLU A 44 -1.36 -11.10 20.74
C GLU A 44 -0.69 -12.04 21.72
N ASP A 45 0.49 -11.67 22.23
CA ASP A 45 1.20 -12.44 23.24
C ASP A 45 0.22 -12.68 24.39
N LYS A 46 -0.42 -13.85 24.37
CA LYS A 46 -1.24 -14.37 25.46
C LYS A 46 -0.29 -15.02 26.44
N ASN A 47 0.49 -14.21 27.14
CA ASN A 47 1.19 -14.47 28.41
C ASN A 47 2.15 -13.29 28.66
N HIS A 48 2.18 -12.65 29.82
CA HIS A 48 2.14 -13.25 31.14
C HIS A 48 1.42 -12.38 32.19
N ASP A 49 0.59 -13.08 32.97
CA ASP A 49 0.15 -12.87 34.36
C ASP A 49 -0.92 -11.81 34.69
#